data_AF-A0A1B2YZ59-F1
#
_entry.id   AF-A0A1B2YZ59-F1
#
_cell.length_a   1.000
_cell.length_b   1.000
_cell.length_c   1.000
_cell.angle_alpha   90.00
_cell.angle_beta   90.00
_cell.angle_gamma   90.00
#
_symmetry.space_group_name_H-M   'P 1'
#
loop_
_entity.id
_entity.type
_entity.pdbx_description
1 polymer ?
#
loop_
_entity_poly.entity_id
_entity_poly.type
_entity_poly.pdbx_seq_one_letter_code
_entity_poly.pdbx_strand_id
1 'polypeptide(L)'
;MVVESEPGLSIEVKNYLSNFEIFSIAIFSIEYVIRSLVAIKTKKSYNFSFFGIIDIISILPFFFGKIIGFDGRFVRVFRLFRISRILKLGKFSKSFELLGQGVSNVKKELYITFFIAFIMLFFSASGIYYLENPEQPKAFSSITESFWWAVSSLTGVGFEEIFPKTFGGKLFGTFISLIGIGVVAVPTGIVSASFVEILEEEKNKK
;
A
#
# COMPACT_ATOMS: atom_id res chain seq x y z
N MET A 1 -5.53 -19.55 -0.06
CA MET A 1 -4.41 -18.68 0.36
C MET A 1 -4.67 -17.98 1.69
N VAL A 2 -5.67 -17.10 1.84
CA VAL A 2 -6.03 -16.55 3.17
C VAL A 2 -6.68 -17.66 4.01
N VAL A 3 -7.63 -18.38 3.43
CA VAL A 3 -8.25 -19.55 4.07
C VAL A 3 -7.23 -20.68 4.33
N GLU A 4 -6.08 -20.71 3.63
CA GLU A 4 -5.06 -21.75 3.86
C GLU A 4 -4.21 -21.51 5.12
N SER A 5 -4.23 -20.29 5.69
CA SER A 5 -3.56 -20.03 6.97
C SER A 5 -4.36 -20.53 8.17
N GLU A 6 -5.63 -20.91 7.98
CA GLU A 6 -6.47 -21.42 9.07
C GLU A 6 -5.98 -22.81 9.53
N PRO A 7 -5.75 -23.01 10.85
CA PRO A 7 -5.37 -24.31 11.37
C PRO A 7 -6.52 -25.32 11.22
N GLY A 8 -6.20 -26.60 10.97
CA GLY A 8 -7.18 -27.69 10.99
C GLY A 8 -7.95 -27.96 9.69
N LEU A 9 -7.59 -27.35 8.56
CA LEU A 9 -8.20 -27.67 7.26
C LEU A 9 -8.02 -29.13 6.86
N SER A 10 -9.10 -29.75 6.40
CA SER A 10 -9.08 -31.10 5.84
C SER A 10 -8.20 -31.17 4.58
N ILE A 11 -7.62 -32.34 4.34
CA ILE A 11 -6.73 -32.59 3.19
C ILE A 11 -7.47 -32.38 1.86
N GLU A 12 -8.75 -32.74 1.81
CA GLU A 12 -9.61 -32.55 0.63
C GLU A 12 -9.75 -31.06 0.28
N VAL A 13 -10.07 -30.21 1.26
CA VAL A 13 -10.20 -28.76 1.04
C VAL A 13 -8.88 -28.17 0.56
N LYS A 14 -7.74 -28.59 1.12
CA LYS A 14 -6.41 -28.15 0.65
C LYS A 14 -6.17 -28.55 -0.80
N ASN A 15 -6.56 -29.75 -1.21
CA ASN A 15 -6.41 -30.21 -2.59
C ASN A 15 -7.31 -29.43 -3.56
N TYR A 16 -8.57 -29.15 -3.18
CA TYR A 16 -9.47 -28.31 -3.97
C TYR A 16 -8.91 -26.89 -4.15
N LEU A 17 -8.42 -26.26 -3.07
CA LEU A 17 -7.83 -24.92 -3.13
C LEU A 17 -6.57 -24.88 -4.00
N SER A 18 -5.72 -25.91 -3.92
CA SER A 18 -4.52 -26.05 -4.77
C SER A 18 -4.88 -26.20 -6.25
N ASN A 19 -5.85 -27.05 -6.58
CA ASN A 19 -6.33 -27.22 -7.95
C ASN A 19 -6.93 -25.93 -8.51
N PHE A 20 -7.72 -25.22 -7.70
CA PHE A 20 -8.26 -23.91 -8.06
C PHE A 20 -7.15 -22.87 -8.27
N GLU A 21 -6.11 -22.86 -7.42
CA GLU A 21 -4.96 -21.98 -7.60
C GLU A 21 -4.28 -22.23 -8.95
N ILE A 22 -3.97 -23.48 -9.28
CA ILE A 22 -3.34 -23.84 -10.57
C ILE A 22 -4.22 -23.40 -11.76
N PHE A 23 -5.52 -23.70 -11.69
CA PHE A 23 -6.49 -23.35 -12.73
C PHE A 23 -6.58 -21.83 -12.95
N SER A 24 -6.74 -21.05 -11.87
CA SER A 24 -6.83 -19.59 -11.94
C SER A 24 -5.55 -18.95 -12.49
N ILE A 25 -4.38 -19.46 -12.11
CA ILE A 25 -3.09 -18.96 -12.61
C ILE A 25 -2.92 -19.28 -14.09
N ALA A 26 -3.36 -20.45 -14.55
CA ALA A 26 -3.33 -20.79 -15.98
C ALA A 26 -4.15 -19.77 -16.78
N ILE A 27 -5.38 -19.47 -16.34
CA ILE A 27 -6.23 -18.45 -16.97
C ILE A 27 -5.56 -17.07 -16.96
N PHE A 28 -5.06 -16.62 -15.81
CA PHE A 28 -4.42 -15.30 -15.70
C PHE A 28 -3.14 -15.18 -16.54
N SER A 29 -2.37 -16.26 -16.65
CA SER A 29 -1.16 -16.29 -17.47
C SER A 29 -1.52 -16.18 -18.96
N ILE A 30 -2.53 -16.93 -19.41
CA ILE A 30 -3.04 -16.83 -20.79
C ILE A 30 -3.57 -15.42 -21.08
N GLU A 31 -4.38 -14.86 -20.18
CA GLU A 31 -4.90 -13.49 -20.31
C GLU A 31 -3.77 -12.46 -20.45
N TYR A 32 -2.76 -12.55 -19.58
CA TYR A 32 -1.61 -11.64 -19.60
C TYR A 32 -0.81 -11.76 -20.91
N VAL A 33 -0.52 -12.99 -21.36
CA VAL A 33 0.22 -13.22 -22.62
C VAL A 33 -0.54 -12.64 -23.80
N ILE A 34 -1.84 -12.93 -23.94
CA ILE A 34 -2.66 -12.39 -25.02
C ILE A 34 -2.63 -10.85 -25.03
N ARG A 35 -2.83 -10.22 -23.87
CA ARG A 35 -2.81 -8.74 -23.76
C ARG A 35 -1.44 -8.15 -24.06
N SER A 36 -0.37 -8.77 -23.58
CA SER A 36 1.00 -8.35 -23.85
C SER A 36 1.31 -8.40 -25.36
N LEU A 37 0.93 -9.49 -26.04
CA LEU A 37 1.09 -9.61 -27.49
C LEU A 37 0.29 -8.56 -28.26
N VAL A 38 -0.97 -8.30 -27.88
CA VAL A 38 -1.80 -7.24 -28.47
C VAL A 38 -1.19 -5.87 -28.22
N ALA A 39 -0.66 -5.62 -27.03
CA ALA A 39 -0.02 -4.35 -26.68
C ALA A 39 1.24 -4.08 -27.50
N ILE A 40 2.09 -5.10 -27.68
CA ILE A 40 3.27 -5.03 -28.56
C ILE A 40 2.84 -4.72 -30.00
N LYS A 41 1.84 -5.43 -30.52
CA LYS A 41 1.31 -5.21 -31.88
C LYS A 41 0.72 -3.81 -32.09
N THR A 42 0.09 -3.27 -31.05
CA THR A 42 -0.54 -1.92 -31.08
C THR A 42 0.39 -0.80 -30.58
N LYS A 43 1.66 -1.11 -30.31
CA LYS A 43 2.66 -0.21 -29.73
C LYS A 43 2.19 0.49 -28.43
N LYS A 44 1.30 -0.15 -27.67
CA LYS A 44 0.85 0.34 -26.36
C LYS A 44 1.76 -0.19 -25.25
N SER A 45 2.08 0.63 -24.27
CA SER A 45 2.90 0.27 -23.10
C SER A 45 2.09 -0.46 -22.01
N TYR A 46 1.27 -1.45 -22.37
CA TYR A 46 0.41 -2.15 -21.41
C TYR A 46 1.19 -2.75 -20.23
N ASN A 47 2.36 -3.35 -20.51
CA ASN A 47 3.18 -4.01 -19.49
C ASN A 47 3.73 -3.04 -18.43
N PHE A 48 3.79 -1.74 -18.71
CA PHE A 48 4.18 -0.69 -17.77
C PHE A 48 2.99 0.09 -17.19
N SER A 49 1.76 -0.26 -17.58
CA SER A 49 0.55 0.30 -16.98
C SER A 49 0.30 -0.31 -15.59
N PHE A 50 -0.44 0.39 -14.75
CA PHE A 50 -0.83 -0.09 -13.41
C PHE A 50 -1.41 -1.51 -13.43
N PHE A 51 -2.38 -1.77 -14.33
CA PHE A 51 -3.00 -3.09 -14.45
C PHE A 51 -2.09 -4.14 -15.10
N GLY A 52 -1.16 -3.75 -15.98
CA GLY A 52 -0.15 -4.65 -16.52
C GLY A 52 0.83 -5.14 -15.44
N ILE A 53 1.27 -4.22 -14.57
CA ILE A 53 2.11 -4.55 -13.41
C ILE A 53 1.35 -5.49 -12.46
N ILE A 54 0.07 -5.22 -12.17
CA ILE A 54 -0.76 -6.12 -11.34
C ILE A 54 -0.89 -7.50 -11.97
N ASP A 55 -1.12 -7.59 -13.29
CA ASP A 55 -1.22 -8.87 -14.00
C ASP A 55 0.07 -9.70 -13.86
N ILE A 56 1.24 -9.07 -14.00
CA ILE A 56 2.55 -9.72 -13.81
C ILE A 56 2.70 -10.19 -12.36
N ILE A 57 2.53 -9.29 -11.40
CA ILE A 57 2.71 -9.55 -9.96
C ILE A 57 1.74 -10.63 -9.46
N SER A 58 0.57 -10.77 -10.08
CA SER A 58 -0.43 -11.78 -9.74
C SER A 58 -0.04 -13.21 -10.11
N ILE A 59 0.73 -13.39 -11.19
CA ILE A 59 1.17 -14.71 -11.70
C ILE A 59 2.58 -15.08 -11.22
N LEU A 60 3.42 -14.07 -10.99
CA LEU A 60 4.84 -14.21 -10.62
C LEU A 60 5.09 -15.23 -9.49
N PRO A 61 4.35 -15.21 -8.36
CA PRO A 61 4.66 -16.05 -7.20
C PRO A 61 4.56 -17.56 -7.49
N PHE A 62 3.74 -17.97 -8.45
CA PHE A 62 3.60 -19.38 -8.83
C PHE A 62 4.81 -19.88 -9.62
N PHE A 63 5.27 -19.09 -10.58
CA PHE A 63 6.42 -19.43 -11.40
C PHE A 63 7.71 -19.45 -10.57
N PHE A 64 7.91 -18.49 -9.67
CA PHE A 64 9.07 -18.50 -8.76
C PHE A 64 9.07 -19.73 -7.83
N GLY A 65 7.91 -20.10 -7.29
CA GLY A 65 7.81 -21.28 -6.40
C GLY A 65 8.07 -22.62 -7.10
N LYS A 66 7.66 -22.77 -8.37
CA LYS A 66 7.85 -24.01 -9.14
C LYS A 66 9.19 -24.10 -9.89
N ILE A 67 9.67 -23.00 -10.48
CA ILE A 67 10.82 -23.01 -11.40
C ILE A 67 12.15 -22.97 -10.64
N ILE A 68 12.21 -22.22 -9.54
CA ILE A 68 13.51 -21.86 -8.94
C ILE A 68 13.88 -22.79 -7.78
N GLY A 69 12.94 -23.54 -7.18
CA GLY A 69 13.23 -24.44 -6.06
C GLY A 69 13.91 -23.77 -4.86
N PHE A 70 13.96 -22.44 -4.85
CA PHE A 70 14.65 -21.64 -3.85
C PHE A 70 13.79 -21.60 -2.60
N ASP A 71 14.13 -22.37 -1.59
CA ASP A 71 13.54 -22.27 -0.25
C ASP A 71 14.15 -21.08 0.53
N GLY A 72 14.29 -19.94 -0.14
CA GLY A 72 14.74 -18.69 0.46
C GLY A 72 13.59 -17.99 1.16
N ARG A 73 13.84 -17.39 2.33
CA ARG A 73 12.85 -16.56 3.05
C ARG A 73 12.20 -15.50 2.13
N PHE A 74 12.92 -15.03 1.12
CA PHE A 74 12.43 -14.12 0.08
C PHE A 74 11.27 -14.67 -0.76
N VAL A 75 11.25 -15.97 -1.09
CA VAL A 75 10.16 -16.61 -1.86
C VAL A 75 8.84 -16.59 -1.08
N ARG A 76 8.90 -16.56 0.26
CA ARG A 76 7.72 -16.41 1.11
C ARG A 76 7.09 -15.02 0.99
N VAL A 77 7.90 -13.96 0.84
CA VAL A 77 7.41 -12.59 0.63
C VAL A 77 6.63 -12.51 -0.68
N PHE A 78 7.09 -13.20 -1.74
CA PHE A 78 6.36 -13.24 -3.00
C PHE A 78 4.96 -13.86 -2.87
N ARG A 79 4.69 -14.69 -1.86
CA ARG A 79 3.33 -15.20 -1.61
C ARG A 79 2.35 -14.07 -1.32
N LEU A 80 2.78 -12.99 -0.68
CA LEU A 80 1.92 -11.82 -0.39
C LEU A 80 1.39 -11.18 -1.67
N PHE A 81 2.19 -11.15 -2.75
CA PHE A 81 1.78 -10.59 -4.03
C PHE A 81 0.58 -11.28 -4.66
N ARG A 82 0.26 -12.52 -4.27
CA ARG A 82 -0.96 -13.19 -4.72
C ARG A 82 -2.24 -12.43 -4.32
N ILE A 83 -2.21 -11.59 -3.27
CA ILE A 83 -3.35 -10.73 -2.90
C ILE A 83 -3.67 -9.68 -3.98
N SER A 84 -2.68 -9.30 -4.79
CA SER A 84 -2.88 -8.37 -5.92
C SER A 84 -3.86 -8.90 -6.96
N ARG A 85 -4.13 -10.23 -6.99
CA ARG A 85 -5.15 -10.83 -7.84
C ARG A 85 -6.54 -10.23 -7.61
N ILE A 86 -6.85 -9.80 -6.38
CA ILE A 86 -8.12 -9.12 -6.08
C ILE A 86 -8.21 -7.79 -6.82
N LEU A 87 -7.10 -7.07 -6.94
CA LEU A 87 -7.03 -5.78 -7.64
C LEU A 87 -7.31 -5.93 -9.15
N LYS A 88 -7.17 -7.13 -9.74
CA LYS A 88 -7.57 -7.39 -11.13
C LYS A 88 -9.06 -7.17 -11.36
N LEU A 89 -9.91 -7.35 -10.34
CA LEU A 89 -11.35 -7.09 -10.44
C LEU A 89 -11.65 -5.62 -10.72
N GLY A 90 -10.79 -4.70 -10.24
CA GLY A 90 -10.92 -3.27 -10.48
C GLY A 90 -10.75 -2.87 -11.95
N LYS A 91 -10.11 -3.71 -12.78
CA LYS A 91 -9.84 -3.44 -14.20
C LYS A 91 -11.09 -3.28 -15.06
N PHE A 92 -12.20 -3.90 -14.65
CA PHE A 92 -13.48 -3.81 -15.35
C PHE A 92 -14.38 -2.69 -14.80
N SER A 93 -13.93 -2.00 -13.75
CA SER A 93 -14.69 -0.93 -13.13
C SER A 93 -14.27 0.43 -13.67
N LYS A 94 -15.22 1.12 -14.31
CA LYS A 94 -15.04 2.52 -14.73
C LYS A 94 -14.63 3.40 -13.55
N SER A 95 -15.14 3.15 -12.35
CA SER A 95 -14.79 3.92 -11.15
C SER A 95 -13.30 3.83 -10.79
N PHE A 96 -12.67 2.67 -10.95
CA PHE A 96 -11.23 2.51 -10.71
C PHE A 96 -10.39 3.24 -11.78
N GLU A 97 -10.86 3.27 -13.03
CA GLU A 97 -10.23 4.07 -14.08
C GLU A 97 -10.27 5.56 -13.73
N LEU A 98 -11.44 6.08 -13.33
CA LEU A 98 -11.62 7.49 -12.97
C LEU A 98 -10.82 7.86 -11.71
N LEU A 99 -10.75 6.99 -10.71
CA LEU A 99 -9.86 7.18 -9.54
C LEU A 99 -8.39 7.27 -9.96
N GLY A 100 -7.94 6.37 -10.84
CA GLY A 100 -6.57 6.39 -11.34
C GLY A 100 -6.23 7.66 -12.12
N GLN A 101 -7.19 8.15 -12.93
CA GLN A 101 -7.07 9.43 -13.62
C GLN A 101 -6.99 10.59 -12.62
N GLY A 102 -7.83 10.60 -11.58
CA GLY A 102 -7.81 11.62 -10.53
C GLY A 102 -6.45 11.71 -9.84
N VAL A 103 -5.94 10.57 -9.37
CA VAL A 103 -4.61 10.51 -8.74
C VAL A 103 -3.50 10.95 -9.71
N SER A 104 -3.61 10.60 -10.99
CA SER A 104 -2.63 11.01 -12.01
C SER A 104 -2.65 12.53 -12.26
N ASN A 105 -3.82 13.17 -12.17
CA ASN A 105 -3.96 14.62 -12.34
C ASN A 105 -3.28 15.39 -11.21
N VAL A 106 -3.41 14.90 -9.97
CA VAL A 106 -2.85 15.55 -8.77
C VAL A 106 -1.53 14.94 -8.27
N LYS A 107 -0.82 14.22 -9.15
CA LYS A 107 0.38 13.46 -8.73
C LYS A 107 1.46 14.36 -8.15
N LYS A 108 1.64 15.58 -8.68
CA LYS A 108 2.71 16.50 -8.24
C LYS A 108 2.42 17.02 -6.83
N GLU A 109 1.16 17.36 -6.59
CA GLU A 109 0.61 17.83 -5.32
C GLU A 109 0.74 16.74 -4.26
N LEU A 110 0.44 15.49 -4.62
CA LEU A 110 0.66 14.33 -3.75
C LEU A 110 2.14 14.13 -3.42
N TYR A 111 3.04 14.21 -4.39
CA TYR A 111 4.49 14.11 -4.12
C TYR A 111 4.97 15.17 -3.14
N ILE A 112 4.56 16.43 -3.32
CA ILE A 112 4.93 17.53 -2.42
C ILE A 112 4.37 17.28 -1.02
N THR A 113 3.10 16.88 -0.93
CA THR A 113 2.43 16.62 0.35
C THR A 113 3.09 15.48 1.11
N PHE A 114 3.38 14.36 0.45
CA PHE A 114 4.08 13.23 1.07
C PHE A 114 5.52 13.57 1.43
N PHE A 115 6.19 14.41 0.65
CA PHE A 115 7.54 14.87 0.98
C PHE A 115 7.56 15.72 2.25
N ILE A 116 6.61 16.67 2.39
CA ILE A 116 6.44 17.46 3.61
C ILE A 116 6.08 16.56 4.79
N ALA A 117 5.16 15.60 4.61
CA ALA A 117 4.79 14.62 5.63
C ALA A 117 6.01 13.82 6.11
N PHE A 118 6.86 13.39 5.19
CA PHE A 118 8.07 12.63 5.49
C PHE A 118 9.06 13.46 6.31
N ILE A 119 9.30 14.72 5.95
CA ILE A 119 10.15 15.63 6.75
C ILE A 119 9.56 15.81 8.16
N MET A 120 8.24 16.03 8.25
CA MET A 120 7.55 16.18 9.52
C MET A 120 7.67 14.94 10.42
N LEU A 121 7.63 13.73 9.85
CA LEU A 121 7.84 12.48 10.59
C LEU A 121 9.26 12.41 11.17
N PHE A 122 10.29 12.73 10.39
CA PHE A 122 11.68 12.76 10.88
C PHE A 122 11.88 13.82 11.97
N PHE A 123 11.31 15.02 11.78
CA PHE A 123 11.35 16.08 12.77
C PHE A 123 10.67 15.66 14.07
N SER A 124 9.49 15.06 13.98
CA SER A 124 8.71 14.58 15.13
C SER A 124 9.45 13.47 15.88
N ALA A 125 10.01 12.49 15.15
CA ALA A 125 10.78 11.39 15.72
C ALA A 125 12.04 11.89 16.43
N SER A 126 12.75 12.85 15.84
CA SER A 126 13.96 13.43 16.44
C SER A 126 13.62 14.27 17.67
N GLY A 127 12.59 15.12 17.58
CA GLY A 127 12.15 15.99 18.67
C GLY A 127 11.69 15.18 19.90
N ILE A 128 10.83 14.18 19.69
CA ILE A 128 10.35 13.36 20.80
C ILE A 128 11.48 12.53 21.43
N TYR A 129 12.42 12.04 20.62
CA TYR A 129 13.59 11.30 21.12
C TYR A 129 14.37 12.16 22.11
N TYR A 130 14.75 13.38 21.75
CA TYR A 130 15.52 14.23 22.66
C TYR A 130 14.75 14.67 23.90
N LEU A 131 13.42 14.78 23.82
CA LEU A 131 12.57 15.18 24.95
C LEU A 131 12.27 14.02 25.92
N GLU A 132 12.17 12.79 25.42
CA GLU A 132 11.71 11.64 26.21
C GLU A 132 12.80 10.60 26.49
N ASN A 133 13.86 10.51 25.69
CA ASN A 133 14.94 9.54 25.91
C ASN A 133 15.54 9.58 27.33
N PRO A 134 15.79 10.74 27.95
CA PRO A 134 16.36 10.78 29.31
C PRO A 134 15.49 10.07 30.36
N GLU A 135 14.17 10.20 30.26
CA GLU A 135 13.20 9.63 31.22
C GLU A 135 12.67 8.26 30.78
N GLN A 136 12.69 7.98 29.47
CA GLN A 136 12.15 6.79 28.83
C GLN A 136 13.12 6.17 27.81
N PRO A 137 14.35 5.79 28.22
CA PRO A 137 15.38 5.32 27.30
C PRO A 137 15.06 3.98 26.62
N LYS A 138 14.12 3.21 27.16
CA LYS A 138 13.64 1.96 26.53
C LYS A 138 12.58 2.22 25.46
N ALA A 139 11.67 3.17 25.69
CA ALA A 139 10.58 3.47 24.76
C ALA A 139 11.03 4.38 23.61
N PHE A 140 11.89 5.35 23.91
CA PHE A 140 12.49 6.27 22.93
C PHE A 140 14.00 6.02 22.84
N SER A 141 14.39 4.78 22.55
CA SER A 141 15.80 4.33 22.59
C SER A 141 16.66 4.89 21.46
N SER A 142 16.05 5.21 20.32
CA SER A 142 16.70 5.78 19.15
C SER A 142 15.70 6.61 18.34
N ILE A 143 16.19 7.43 17.42
CA ILE A 143 15.34 8.18 16.48
C ILE A 143 14.52 7.21 15.61
N THR A 144 15.09 6.06 15.24
CA THR A 144 14.39 5.03 14.46
C THR A 144 13.25 4.37 15.23
N GLU A 145 13.42 4.08 16.52
CA GLU A 145 12.30 3.59 17.36
C GLU A 145 11.25 4.69 17.59
N SER A 146 11.70 5.92 17.80
CA SER A 146 10.83 7.10 17.94
C SER A 146 10.04 7.42 16.65
N PHE A 147 10.52 6.94 15.50
CA PHE A 147 9.84 7.07 14.22
C PHE A 147 8.50 6.32 14.20
N TRP A 148 8.41 5.18 14.87
CA TRP A 148 7.16 4.44 15.01
C TRP A 148 6.11 5.24 15.79
N TRP A 149 6.53 5.89 16.88
CA TRP A 149 5.67 6.80 17.63
C TRP A 149 5.21 7.98 16.77
N ALA A 150 6.12 8.59 16.00
CA ALA A 150 5.78 9.70 15.12
C ALA A 150 4.75 9.28 14.05
N VAL A 151 4.96 8.15 13.37
CA VAL A 151 4.01 7.63 12.37
C VAL A 151 2.65 7.38 12.99
N SER A 152 2.58 6.64 14.09
CA SER A 152 1.31 6.31 14.75
C SER A 152 0.59 7.53 15.31
N SER A 153 1.31 8.54 15.80
CA SER A 153 0.74 9.79 16.32
C SER A 153 0.24 10.72 15.22
N LEU A 154 1.02 10.93 14.15
CA LEU A 154 0.61 11.79 13.03
C LEU A 154 -0.55 11.20 12.23
N THR A 155 -0.65 9.87 12.16
CA THR A 155 -1.76 9.18 11.47
C THR A 155 -3.01 8.99 12.33
N GLY A 156 -2.95 9.35 13.62
CA GLY A 156 -4.07 9.22 14.55
C GLY A 156 -4.35 7.80 15.05
N VAL A 157 -3.41 6.85 14.86
CA VAL A 157 -3.53 5.48 15.39
C VAL A 157 -3.28 5.45 16.90
N GLY A 158 -2.21 6.10 17.35
CA GLY A 158 -1.88 6.32 18.77
C GLY A 158 -1.87 5.06 19.66
N PHE A 159 -0.76 4.32 19.71
CA PHE A 159 -0.64 3.15 20.59
C PHE A 159 -0.37 3.54 22.06
N GLU A 160 -0.97 2.80 22.99
CA GLU A 160 -0.84 3.06 24.44
C GLU A 160 0.54 2.71 25.02
N GLU A 161 1.35 1.92 24.33
CA GLU A 161 2.62 1.42 24.87
C GLU A 161 3.74 2.47 24.84
N ILE A 162 3.67 3.43 23.92
CA ILE A 162 4.72 4.43 23.70
C ILE A 162 4.05 5.81 23.62
N PHE A 163 4.19 6.61 24.68
CA PHE A 163 3.69 7.98 24.72
C PHE A 163 4.59 8.88 25.59
N PRO A 164 4.63 10.19 25.31
CA PRO A 164 5.45 11.11 26.09
C PRO A 164 4.94 11.25 27.53
N LYS A 165 5.87 11.14 28.49
CA LYS A 165 5.59 11.30 29.92
C LYS A 165 6.06 12.65 30.44
N THR A 166 7.11 13.21 29.83
CA THR A 166 7.64 14.52 30.24
C THR A 166 6.70 15.64 29.86
N PHE A 167 6.77 16.76 30.59
CA PHE A 167 6.00 17.94 30.24
C PHE A 167 6.35 18.46 28.83
N GLY A 168 7.65 18.52 28.51
CA GLY A 168 8.14 18.96 27.21
C GLY A 168 7.66 18.06 26.06
N GLY A 169 7.75 16.74 26.23
CA GLY A 169 7.29 15.77 25.23
C GLY A 169 5.77 15.80 25.04
N LYS A 170 4.98 16.00 26.10
CA LYS A 170 3.51 16.17 25.99
C LYS A 170 3.16 17.45 25.24
N LEU A 171 3.81 18.57 25.56
CA LEU A 171 3.59 19.84 24.86
C LEU A 171 3.97 19.72 23.38
N PHE A 172 5.15 19.16 23.09
CA PHE A 172 5.61 18.91 21.73
C PHE A 172 4.68 17.97 20.97
N GLY A 173 4.32 16.84 21.57
CA GLY A 173 3.40 15.86 20.98
C GLY A 173 2.04 16.47 20.66
N THR A 174 1.51 17.35 21.51
CA THR A 174 0.25 18.06 21.25
C THR A 174 0.32 18.90 19.97
N PHE A 175 1.38 19.70 19.81
CA PHE A 175 1.57 20.50 18.59
C PHE A 175 1.74 19.62 17.34
N ILE A 176 2.55 18.57 17.45
CA ILE A 176 2.78 17.64 16.34
C ILE A 176 1.50 16.91 15.95
N SER A 177 0.67 16.47 16.89
CA SER A 177 -0.61 15.82 16.60
C SER A 177 -1.58 16.76 15.90
N LEU A 178 -1.65 18.04 16.30
CA LEU A 178 -2.49 19.03 15.59
C LEU A 178 -2.03 19.24 14.15
N ILE A 179 -0.72 19.33 13.92
CA ILE A 179 -0.17 19.45 12.55
C ILE A 179 -0.42 18.15 11.76
N GLY A 180 -0.31 16.99 12.41
CA GLY A 180 -0.53 15.67 11.82
C GLY A 180 -1.90 15.53 11.17
N ILE A 181 -2.96 16.05 11.82
CA ILE A 181 -4.32 16.08 11.23
C ILE A 181 -4.31 16.79 9.89
N GLY A 182 -3.64 17.95 9.79
CA GLY A 182 -3.49 18.69 8.53
C GLY A 182 -2.72 17.89 7.48
N VAL A 183 -1.62 17.26 7.86
CA VAL A 183 -0.78 16.45 6.96
C VAL A 183 -1.56 15.28 6.35
N VAL A 184 -2.48 14.65 7.09
CA VAL A 184 -3.34 13.56 6.58
C VAL A 184 -4.56 14.07 5.80
N ALA A 185 -5.10 15.22 6.18
CA ALA A 185 -6.26 15.81 5.53
C ALA A 185 -5.96 16.33 4.12
N VAL A 186 -4.78 16.93 3.90
CA VAL A 186 -4.39 17.52 2.61
C VAL A 186 -4.40 16.52 1.44
N PRO A 187 -3.69 15.36 1.49
CA PRO A 187 -3.67 14.43 0.36
C PRO A 187 -5.05 13.80 0.11
N THR A 188 -5.80 13.52 1.18
CA THR A 188 -7.18 13.05 1.09
C THR A 188 -8.07 14.06 0.35
N GLY A 189 -7.98 15.34 0.73
CA GLY A 189 -8.75 16.43 0.12
C GLY A 189 -8.40 16.64 -1.35
N ILE A 190 -7.10 16.61 -1.68
CA ILE A 190 -6.61 16.77 -3.06
C ILE A 190 -7.13 15.64 -3.97
N VAL A 191 -7.05 14.38 -3.52
CA VAL A 191 -7.55 13.23 -4.29
C VAL A 191 -9.08 13.29 -4.42
N SER A 192 -9.79 13.66 -3.35
CA SER A 192 -11.24 13.79 -3.36
C SER A 192 -11.71 14.87 -4.34
N ALA A 193 -11.07 16.05 -4.34
CA ALA A 193 -11.42 17.15 -5.23
C ALA A 193 -11.24 16.74 -6.70
N SER A 194 -10.10 16.13 -7.04
CA SER A 194 -9.84 15.67 -8.40
C SER A 194 -10.80 14.57 -8.85
N PHE A 195 -11.19 13.66 -7.94
CA PHE A 195 -12.15 12.61 -8.27
C PHE A 195 -13.55 13.19 -8.52
N VAL A 196 -14.00 14.17 -7.73
CA VAL A 196 -15.28 14.86 -7.94
C VAL A 196 -15.29 15.59 -9.29
N GLU A 197 -14.23 16.34 -9.61
CA GLU A 197 -14.08 17.04 -10.89
C GLU A 197 -14.22 16.09 -12.08
N ILE A 198 -13.53 14.96 -12.05
CA ILE A 198 -13.61 13.94 -13.11
C ILE A 198 -15.02 13.35 -13.24
N LEU A 199 -15.70 13.12 -12.12
CA LEU A 199 -17.07 12.60 -12.14
C LEU A 199 -18.06 13.62 -12.73
N GLU A 200 -17.87 14.91 -12.47
CA GLU A 200 -18.67 15.98 -13.06
C GLU A 200 -18.44 16.10 -14.57
N GLU A 201 -17.19 16.04 -15.02
CA GLU A 201 -16.85 16.00 -16.45
C GLU A 201 -17.49 14.81 -17.18
N GLU A 202 -17.47 13.62 -16.58
CA GLU A 202 -18.09 12.41 -17.15
C GLU A 202 -19.62 12.50 -17.20
N LYS A 203 -20.25 13.20 -16.24
CA LYS A 203 -21.70 13.47 -16.28
C LYS A 203 -22.05 14.46 -17.38
N ASN A 204 -21.27 15.53 -17.55
CA ASN A 204 -21.52 16.57 -18.56
C ASN A 204 -21.27 16.11 -20.00
N LYS A 205 -20.55 15.00 -20.20
CA LYS A 205 -20.33 14.36 -21.50
C LYS A 205 -21.48 13.45 -21.95
N LYS A 206 -22.45 13.16 -21.09
CA LYS A 206 -23.64 12.35 -21.39
C LYS A 206 -24.86 13.22 -21.66
#